data_AF-A0A4R6F2E0-F1
#
_entry.id   AF-A0A4R6F2E0-F1
#
_cell.length_a   1.000
_cell.length_b   1.000
_cell.length_c   1.000
_cell.angle_alpha   90.00
_cell.angle_beta   90.00
_cell.angle_gamma   90.00
#
_symmetry.space_group_name_H-M   'P 1'
#
loop_
_entity.id
_entity.type
_entity.pdbx_description
1 polymer ?
#
loop_
_entity_poly.entity_id
_entity_poly.type
_entity_poly.pdbx_seq_one_letter_code
_entity_poly.pdbx_strand_id
1 'polypeptide(L)'
;MNTPADNRFATIPTYAELIEELAVGFGLADSPARKLSTARSWIVKQARYATKTPHPKNRGLADELVMLLAGEAPELATKLDSCFRQYEGLLSHLRGRALFSRRSHLHGLAYFLTGWVFPQVAVLLWRGKDWYGPSSPLFHIPDLLPPFGDGDYDAVRRVKQAVRAQLHVEGEVSTADFRNALNKLDARSDKKLTTMNRELKALGDELRPQTDAVLLASVVSKARAAYVAGIAVKRFLGRLLRLAPGNPAQFLGSVRYYYEMLQDPEKDPEGARFISSHLQLFNELMSSDLLDVVDPDRADSPFLLLVDCHWKAVGEIVPGECAPLRSLWALFNERRVSSAAFELASTAFEHHTDYAVLMPYAAAAHACFALARGDVPNAQAGFHRALQRADRQQLGELGELAANCAIALEVMFSAHWRPGCLDPLITYLAQTKKQRSTLSLGHPTPFCTFSDLPARTAADELVLDAICYFNAWQYPTVVGVERIFCNPLARFDGTMGTFFSYFDREIDQHVGRDLAIQNAVDRTFNTTARAQTVIRFLHVTPYEALRDLWFYMPRLFGSDGIVRFTALNPYLERYIRLPESEERAILHALDAACHDKDIGRYHGRR
;
A
#
# COMPACT_ATOMS: atom_id res chain seq x y z
N MET A 1 -22.38 -13.40 20.06
CA MET A 1 -22.30 -11.92 20.05
C MET A 1 -22.86 -11.47 18.72
N ASN A 2 -23.97 -10.71 18.72
CA ASN A 2 -24.53 -10.12 17.51
C ASN A 2 -23.50 -9.14 16.96
N THR A 3 -22.82 -9.52 15.87
CA THR A 3 -22.04 -8.60 15.06
C THR A 3 -22.98 -7.49 14.61
N PRO A 4 -22.64 -6.20 14.80
CA PRO A 4 -23.45 -5.11 14.25
C PRO A 4 -23.63 -5.36 12.75
N ALA A 5 -24.81 -5.02 12.21
CA ALA A 5 -25.09 -5.13 10.79
C ALA A 5 -23.95 -4.42 10.02
N ASP A 6 -23.22 -5.18 9.22
CA ASP A 6 -22.09 -4.66 8.44
C ASP A 6 -22.67 -3.74 7.35
N ASN A 7 -22.78 -2.46 7.66
CA ASN A 7 -23.28 -1.41 6.75
C ASN A 7 -22.27 -1.06 5.64
N ARG A 8 -21.27 -1.91 5.40
CA ARG A 8 -20.29 -1.77 4.33
C ARG A 8 -20.79 -2.47 3.06
N PHE A 9 -20.53 -1.82 1.93
CA PHE A 9 -20.75 -2.36 0.61
C PHE A 9 -19.59 -3.26 0.17
N ALA A 10 -19.75 -3.91 -0.99
CA ALA A 10 -18.69 -4.71 -1.61
C ALA A 10 -17.40 -3.89 -1.75
N THR A 11 -16.30 -4.44 -1.24
CA THR A 11 -14.95 -3.85 -1.29
C THR A 11 -13.92 -4.96 -1.41
N ILE A 12 -12.81 -4.68 -2.10
CA ILE A 12 -11.67 -5.59 -2.18
C ILE A 12 -10.80 -5.41 -0.93
N PRO A 13 -10.35 -6.46 -0.23
CA PRO A 13 -9.43 -6.35 0.90
C PRO A 13 -8.09 -5.68 0.53
N THR A 14 -7.48 -4.96 1.47
CA THR A 14 -6.09 -4.50 1.34
C THR A 14 -5.13 -5.69 1.30
N TYR A 15 -3.95 -5.50 0.70
CA TYR A 15 -2.89 -6.51 0.74
C TYR A 15 -2.50 -6.88 2.18
N ALA A 16 -2.45 -5.89 3.09
CA ALA A 16 -2.18 -6.13 4.51
C ALA A 16 -3.24 -7.03 5.17
N GLU A 17 -4.54 -6.80 4.89
CA GLU A 17 -5.63 -7.66 5.38
C GLU A 17 -5.50 -9.09 4.83
N LEU A 18 -5.17 -9.24 3.54
CA LEU A 18 -4.98 -10.55 2.93
C LEU A 18 -3.80 -11.31 3.57
N ILE A 19 -2.63 -10.66 3.71
CA ILE A 19 -1.44 -11.25 4.34
C ILE A 19 -1.71 -11.61 5.80
N GLU A 20 -2.43 -10.77 6.54
CA GLU A 20 -2.83 -11.09 7.90
C GLU A 20 -3.73 -12.31 7.98
N GLU A 21 -4.72 -12.42 7.09
CA GLU A 21 -5.62 -13.57 7.07
C GLU A 21 -4.89 -14.86 6.68
N LEU A 22 -3.94 -14.79 5.74
CA LEU A 22 -3.03 -15.90 5.42
C LEU A 22 -2.15 -16.25 6.64
N ALA A 23 -1.51 -15.27 7.25
CA ALA A 23 -0.64 -15.48 8.42
C ALA A 23 -1.41 -16.06 9.62
N VAL A 24 -2.66 -15.65 9.84
CA VAL A 24 -3.55 -16.25 10.84
C VAL A 24 -3.89 -17.69 10.48
N GLY A 25 -4.21 -17.98 9.21
CA GLY A 25 -4.47 -19.34 8.73
C GLY A 25 -3.28 -20.27 8.97
N PHE A 26 -2.08 -19.81 8.67
CA PHE A 26 -0.85 -20.56 8.95
C PHE A 26 -0.39 -20.53 10.42
N GLY A 27 -1.00 -19.71 11.26
CA GLY A 27 -0.74 -19.67 12.72
C GLY A 27 0.48 -18.86 13.14
N LEU A 28 0.89 -17.89 12.32
CA LEU A 28 1.94 -16.92 12.62
C LEU A 28 1.40 -15.76 13.48
N ALA A 29 0.15 -15.35 13.21
CA ALA A 29 -0.51 -14.23 13.87
C ALA A 29 -1.67 -14.68 14.76
N ASP A 30 -1.37 -14.88 16.05
CA ASP A 30 -2.35 -15.37 17.05
C ASP A 30 -3.01 -14.25 17.87
N SER A 31 -2.54 -12.99 17.74
CA SER A 31 -3.03 -11.86 18.54
C SER A 31 -3.35 -10.63 17.68
N PRO A 32 -4.40 -9.85 18.02
CA PRO A 32 -4.71 -8.58 17.35
C PRO A 32 -3.52 -7.61 17.34
N ALA A 33 -2.69 -7.62 18.39
CA ALA A 33 -1.50 -6.77 18.47
C ALA A 33 -0.51 -6.95 17.30
N ARG A 34 -0.49 -8.13 16.65
CA ARG A 34 0.33 -8.41 15.47
C ARG A 34 -0.31 -7.97 14.15
N LYS A 35 -1.61 -7.63 14.14
CA LYS A 35 -2.35 -7.20 12.96
C LYS A 35 -2.19 -5.69 12.73
N LEU A 36 -1.71 -5.29 11.55
CA LEU A 36 -1.63 -3.92 11.07
C LEU A 36 -3.01 -3.32 10.80
N SER A 37 -3.98 -4.12 10.35
CA SER A 37 -5.38 -3.72 10.19
C SER A 37 -5.98 -3.14 11.48
N THR A 38 -5.45 -3.54 12.64
CA THR A 38 -5.92 -3.08 13.96
C THR A 38 -5.10 -1.92 14.53
N ALA A 39 -3.98 -1.53 13.90
CA ALA A 39 -3.17 -0.42 14.35
C ALA A 39 -3.87 0.92 14.00
N ARG A 40 -4.08 1.76 15.03
CA ARG A 40 -4.85 3.00 14.91
C ARG A 40 -4.11 4.17 14.25
N SER A 41 -2.77 4.17 14.23
CA SER A 41 -1.98 5.25 13.61
C SER A 41 -0.99 4.72 12.59
N TRP A 42 -0.73 5.53 11.57
CA TRP A 42 0.20 5.20 10.49
C TRP A 42 1.63 5.11 11.00
N ILE A 43 2.02 5.98 11.95
CA ILE A 43 3.32 5.92 12.61
C ILE A 43 3.53 4.58 13.34
N VAL A 44 2.49 4.02 13.97
CA VAL A 44 2.56 2.68 14.59
C VAL A 44 2.64 1.58 13.53
N LYS A 45 1.94 1.72 12.39
CA LYS A 45 2.06 0.81 11.25
C LYS A 45 3.48 0.84 10.68
N GLN A 46 4.04 2.03 10.45
CA GLN A 46 5.42 2.21 9.98
C GLN A 46 6.44 1.70 10.99
N ALA A 47 6.31 2.01 12.28
CA ALA A 47 7.23 1.51 13.31
C ALA A 47 7.32 -0.02 13.34
N ARG A 48 6.22 -0.73 13.06
CA ARG A 48 6.20 -2.20 12.96
C ARG A 48 6.98 -2.74 11.76
N TYR A 49 7.13 -1.96 10.70
CA TYR A 49 7.97 -2.28 9.53
C TYR A 49 9.38 -1.66 9.60
N ALA A 50 9.53 -0.53 10.31
CA ALA A 50 10.73 0.30 10.36
C ALA A 50 11.63 0.00 11.57
N THR A 51 11.21 -0.85 12.51
CA THR A 51 12.15 -1.39 13.49
C THR A 51 13.25 -2.13 12.75
N LYS A 52 14.44 -1.53 12.72
CA LYS A 52 15.71 -2.23 12.56
C LYS A 52 15.79 -3.24 13.71
N THR A 53 15.16 -4.39 13.53
CA THR A 53 15.34 -5.52 14.42
C THR A 53 16.82 -5.88 14.40
N PRO A 54 17.43 -6.24 15.55
CA PRO A 54 18.84 -6.65 15.62
C PRO A 54 19.14 -7.91 14.78
N HIS A 55 18.11 -8.54 14.21
CA HIS A 55 18.21 -9.57 13.20
C HIS A 55 17.72 -9.05 11.84
N PRO A 56 18.61 -8.80 10.86
CA PRO A 56 18.26 -8.24 9.55
C PRO A 56 17.37 -9.13 8.66
N LYS A 57 16.83 -10.24 9.19
CA LYS A 57 16.09 -11.28 8.45
C LYS A 57 14.56 -11.29 8.67
N ASN A 58 14.02 -10.62 9.69
CA ASN A 58 12.56 -10.56 9.90
C ASN A 58 12.05 -9.13 9.72
N ARG A 59 11.44 -8.87 8.55
CA ARG A 59 10.97 -7.56 8.06
C ARG A 59 9.43 -7.36 8.10
N GLY A 60 8.67 -8.34 8.57
CA GLY A 60 7.21 -8.24 8.74
C GLY A 60 6.48 -9.59 8.63
N LEU A 61 5.15 -9.59 8.76
CA LEU A 61 4.33 -10.82 8.64
C LEU A 61 4.40 -11.46 7.26
N ALA A 62 4.61 -10.67 6.20
CA ALA A 62 4.77 -11.19 4.83
C ALA A 62 6.03 -12.05 4.70
N ASP A 63 7.18 -11.57 5.19
CA ASP A 63 8.43 -12.33 5.16
C ASP A 63 8.36 -13.59 6.03
N GLU A 64 7.75 -13.50 7.22
CA GLU A 64 7.54 -14.66 8.09
C GLU A 64 6.67 -15.72 7.40
N LEU A 65 5.65 -15.28 6.65
CA LEU A 65 4.79 -16.17 5.85
C LEU A 65 5.58 -16.79 4.69
N VAL A 66 6.35 -16.01 3.94
CA VAL A 66 7.22 -16.52 2.85
C VAL A 66 8.18 -17.58 3.38
N MET A 67 8.87 -17.32 4.49
CA MET A 67 9.81 -18.27 5.09
C MET A 67 9.11 -19.54 5.58
N LEU A 68 7.90 -19.43 6.14
CA LEU A 68 7.11 -20.60 6.56
C LEU A 68 6.70 -21.45 5.35
N LEU A 69 6.25 -20.82 4.27
CA LEU A 69 5.82 -21.50 3.04
C LEU A 69 6.98 -22.09 2.26
N ALA A 70 8.14 -21.46 2.28
CA ALA A 70 9.34 -21.96 1.62
C ALA A 70 9.97 -23.17 2.34
N GLY A 71 9.70 -23.33 3.64
CA GLY A 71 10.32 -24.38 4.44
C GLY A 71 11.84 -24.18 4.54
N GLU A 72 12.61 -25.18 4.11
CA GLU A 72 14.07 -25.16 4.13
C GLU A 72 14.70 -24.74 2.80
N ALA A 73 13.91 -24.34 1.79
CA ALA A 73 14.38 -24.02 0.45
C ALA A 73 14.54 -22.49 0.24
N PRO A 74 15.77 -21.93 0.26
CA PRO A 74 15.97 -20.48 0.13
C PRO A 74 15.60 -19.95 -1.27
N GLU A 75 15.83 -20.71 -2.33
CA GLU A 75 15.44 -20.32 -3.69
C GLU A 75 13.92 -20.19 -3.83
N LEU A 76 13.17 -21.05 -3.14
CA LEU A 76 11.72 -20.98 -3.09
C LEU A 76 11.25 -19.73 -2.34
N ALA A 77 11.93 -19.35 -1.26
CA ALA A 77 11.62 -18.11 -0.54
C ALA A 77 11.76 -16.88 -1.47
N THR A 78 12.82 -16.82 -2.28
CA THR A 78 13.01 -15.74 -3.27
C THR A 78 11.89 -15.71 -4.31
N LYS A 79 11.49 -16.87 -4.84
CA LYS A 79 10.38 -16.96 -5.81
C LYS A 79 9.05 -16.50 -5.20
N LEU A 80 8.73 -16.97 -3.98
CA LEU A 80 7.51 -16.60 -3.28
C LEU A 80 7.49 -15.11 -2.90
N ASP A 81 8.62 -14.53 -2.48
CA ASP A 81 8.74 -13.09 -2.23
C ASP A 81 8.42 -12.29 -3.50
N SER A 82 8.97 -12.70 -4.64
CA SER A 82 8.66 -12.09 -5.94
C SER A 82 7.17 -12.21 -6.27
N CYS A 83 6.55 -13.38 -6.11
CA CYS A 83 5.12 -13.56 -6.34
C CYS A 83 4.27 -12.65 -5.44
N PHE A 84 4.61 -12.56 -4.16
CA PHE A 84 3.84 -11.80 -3.17
C PHE A 84 3.93 -10.29 -3.43
N ARG A 85 5.08 -9.78 -3.88
CA ARG A 85 5.23 -8.38 -4.33
C ARG A 85 4.35 -8.09 -5.55
N GLN A 86 4.30 -9.00 -6.52
CA GLN A 86 3.42 -8.83 -7.68
C GLN A 86 1.94 -8.85 -7.29
N TYR A 87 1.55 -9.70 -6.33
CA TYR A 87 0.19 -9.69 -5.79
C TYR A 87 -0.14 -8.42 -5.00
N GLU A 88 0.82 -7.86 -4.26
CA GLU A 88 0.65 -6.56 -3.60
C GLU A 88 0.36 -5.47 -4.64
N GLY A 89 1.14 -5.43 -5.71
CA GLY A 89 0.93 -4.51 -6.83
C GLY A 89 -0.43 -4.70 -7.50
N LEU A 90 -0.78 -5.94 -7.88
CA LEU A 90 -2.08 -6.29 -8.44
C LEU A 90 -3.24 -5.81 -7.56
N LEU A 91 -3.19 -6.07 -6.26
CA LEU A 91 -4.23 -5.66 -5.32
C LEU A 91 -4.31 -4.15 -5.12
N SER A 92 -3.16 -3.46 -5.12
CA SER A 92 -3.10 -2.01 -5.12
C SER A 92 -3.83 -1.43 -6.34
N HIS A 93 -3.61 -2.00 -7.53
CA HIS A 93 -4.31 -1.58 -8.75
C HIS A 93 -5.82 -1.88 -8.72
N LEU A 94 -6.21 -3.06 -8.22
CA LEU A 94 -7.62 -3.42 -8.03
C LEU A 94 -8.33 -2.46 -7.06
N ARG A 95 -7.69 -2.11 -5.94
CA ARG A 95 -8.23 -1.16 -4.95
C ARG A 95 -8.20 0.29 -5.41
N GLY A 96 -7.26 0.62 -6.30
CA GLY A 96 -7.20 1.93 -6.94
C GLY A 96 -8.38 2.20 -7.85
N ARG A 97 -9.10 1.18 -8.33
CA ARG A 97 -10.36 1.35 -9.07
C ARG A 97 -11.53 1.59 -8.12
N ALA A 98 -12.46 2.45 -8.52
CA ALA A 98 -13.69 2.63 -7.76
C ALA A 98 -14.60 1.41 -7.89
N LEU A 99 -15.29 1.06 -6.81
CA LEU A 99 -16.32 0.02 -6.81
C LEU A 99 -17.51 0.51 -5.99
N PHE A 100 -18.55 0.94 -6.71
CA PHE A 100 -19.82 1.36 -6.14
C PHE A 100 -20.85 0.27 -6.37
N SER A 101 -21.49 -0.22 -5.32
CA SER A 101 -22.46 -1.30 -5.40
C SER A 101 -23.46 -1.21 -4.25
N ARG A 102 -24.64 -1.79 -4.43
CA ARG A 102 -25.64 -2.01 -3.37
C ARG A 102 -25.44 -3.35 -2.65
N ARG A 103 -24.52 -4.19 -3.11
CA ARG A 103 -24.23 -5.49 -2.50
C ARG A 103 -23.48 -5.32 -1.18
N SER A 104 -23.74 -6.20 -0.22
CA SER A 104 -23.07 -6.18 1.07
C SER A 104 -21.58 -6.55 0.95
N HIS A 105 -20.80 -6.14 1.94
CA HIS A 105 -19.38 -6.49 2.03
C HIS A 105 -19.13 -8.00 1.99
N LEU A 106 -19.94 -8.80 2.71
CA LEU A 106 -19.81 -10.27 2.69
C LEU A 106 -20.06 -10.87 1.30
N HIS A 107 -21.03 -10.33 0.56
CA HIS A 107 -21.29 -10.76 -0.81
C HIS A 107 -20.10 -10.43 -1.72
N GLY A 108 -19.58 -9.20 -1.65
CA GLY A 108 -18.38 -8.81 -2.39
C GLY A 108 -17.16 -9.67 -2.05
N LEU A 109 -16.93 -9.94 -0.77
CA LEU A 109 -15.83 -10.78 -0.30
C LEU A 109 -15.94 -12.22 -0.83
N ALA A 110 -17.13 -12.80 -0.86
CA ALA A 110 -17.34 -14.14 -1.41
C ALA A 110 -16.94 -14.20 -2.89
N TYR A 111 -17.39 -13.23 -3.71
CA TYR A 111 -17.01 -13.11 -5.12
C TYR A 111 -15.54 -12.77 -5.32
N PHE A 112 -14.91 -12.06 -4.38
CA PHE A 112 -13.48 -11.78 -4.46
C PHE A 112 -12.66 -13.04 -4.19
N LEU A 113 -13.10 -13.86 -3.22
CA LEU A 113 -12.45 -15.13 -2.94
C LEU A 113 -12.57 -16.10 -4.12
N THR A 114 -13.77 -16.29 -4.69
CA THR A 114 -13.97 -17.22 -5.81
C THR A 114 -13.48 -16.68 -7.15
N GLY A 115 -13.54 -15.36 -7.35
CA GLY A 115 -13.18 -14.69 -8.59
C GLY A 115 -11.72 -14.25 -8.70
N TRP A 116 -10.98 -14.17 -7.59
CA TRP A 116 -9.57 -13.72 -7.61
C TRP A 116 -8.66 -14.61 -6.76
N VAL A 117 -8.98 -14.79 -5.48
CA VAL A 117 -8.04 -15.45 -4.55
C VAL A 117 -7.89 -16.94 -4.86
N PHE A 118 -8.99 -17.69 -4.93
CA PHE A 118 -8.94 -19.14 -5.15
C PHE A 118 -8.38 -19.54 -6.51
N PRO A 119 -8.74 -18.88 -7.63
CA PRO A 119 -8.10 -19.13 -8.92
C PRO A 119 -6.59 -18.86 -8.89
N GLN A 120 -6.14 -17.74 -8.30
CA GLN A 120 -4.72 -17.42 -8.22
C GLN A 120 -3.94 -18.38 -7.31
N VAL A 121 -4.55 -18.84 -6.20
CA VAL A 121 -3.96 -19.89 -5.35
C VAL A 121 -3.84 -21.20 -6.13
N ALA A 122 -4.87 -21.60 -6.89
CA ALA A 122 -4.82 -22.79 -7.72
C ALA A 122 -3.74 -22.70 -8.80
N VAL A 123 -3.63 -21.55 -9.48
CA VAL A 123 -2.58 -21.28 -10.46
C VAL A 123 -1.19 -21.34 -9.83
N LEU A 124 -0.98 -20.72 -8.66
CA LEU A 124 0.30 -20.76 -7.94
C LEU A 124 0.70 -22.19 -7.55
N LEU A 125 -0.25 -22.98 -7.05
CA LEU A 125 -0.02 -24.38 -6.69
C LEU A 125 0.31 -25.23 -7.93
N TRP A 126 -0.39 -25.01 -9.04
CA TRP A 126 -0.20 -25.78 -10.28
C TRP A 126 1.08 -25.38 -11.03
N ARG A 127 1.31 -24.08 -11.25
CA ARG A 127 2.54 -23.59 -11.91
C ARG A 127 3.78 -23.82 -11.09
N GLY A 128 3.66 -23.68 -9.77
CA GLY A 128 4.78 -23.89 -8.86
C GLY A 128 4.98 -25.33 -8.41
N LYS A 129 4.24 -26.32 -8.94
CA LYS A 129 4.34 -27.72 -8.52
C LYS A 129 5.78 -28.25 -8.51
N ASP A 130 6.61 -27.77 -9.44
CA ASP A 130 8.02 -28.15 -9.57
C ASP A 130 8.97 -27.26 -8.71
N TRP A 131 8.45 -26.20 -8.08
CA TRP A 131 9.19 -25.32 -7.18
C TRP A 131 9.15 -25.80 -5.73
N TYR A 132 8.10 -26.53 -5.35
CA TYR A 132 7.85 -26.92 -3.96
C TYR A 132 8.32 -28.37 -3.73
N GLY A 133 9.26 -28.58 -2.82
CA GLY A 133 9.63 -29.91 -2.34
C GLY A 133 8.75 -30.38 -1.18
N PRO A 134 8.83 -31.67 -0.78
CA PRO A 134 8.09 -32.23 0.36
C PRO A 134 8.29 -31.52 1.72
N SER A 135 9.33 -30.69 1.85
CA SER A 135 9.60 -29.84 3.04
C SER A 135 8.84 -28.51 3.04
N SER A 136 8.15 -28.15 1.95
CA SER A 136 7.30 -26.96 1.87
C SER A 136 5.84 -27.34 2.19
N PRO A 137 5.12 -26.55 3.02
CA PRO A 137 3.68 -26.75 3.20
C PRO A 137 2.90 -26.71 1.88
N LEU A 138 3.33 -25.93 0.88
CA LEU A 138 2.65 -25.79 -0.41
C LEU A 138 2.57 -27.11 -1.17
N PHE A 139 3.56 -28.00 -1.02
CA PHE A 139 3.58 -29.32 -1.63
C PHE A 139 2.39 -30.19 -1.18
N HIS A 140 2.00 -30.07 0.09
CA HIS A 140 0.96 -30.93 0.69
C HIS A 140 -0.45 -30.36 0.54
N ILE A 141 -0.60 -29.07 0.22
CA ILE A 141 -1.91 -28.40 0.16
C ILE A 141 -2.88 -29.04 -0.84
N PRO A 142 -2.50 -29.34 -2.11
CA PRO A 142 -3.42 -29.89 -3.10
C PRO A 142 -4.16 -31.15 -2.61
N ASP A 143 -3.44 -32.09 -2.00
CA ASP A 143 -4.00 -33.35 -1.49
C ASP A 143 -4.87 -33.16 -0.23
N LEU A 144 -4.60 -32.08 0.51
CA LEU A 144 -5.35 -31.71 1.69
C LEU A 144 -6.60 -30.88 1.37
N LEU A 145 -6.75 -30.32 0.18
CA LEU A 145 -7.95 -29.53 -0.15
C LEU A 145 -9.20 -30.42 -0.27
N PRO A 146 -10.37 -29.92 0.18
CA PRO A 146 -11.63 -30.65 0.02
C PRO A 146 -11.97 -30.85 -1.45
N PRO A 147 -12.45 -32.05 -1.85
CA PRO A 147 -12.99 -32.26 -3.18
C PRO A 147 -14.22 -31.37 -3.39
N PHE A 148 -14.36 -30.82 -4.60
CA PHE A 148 -15.49 -29.96 -4.92
C PHE A 148 -16.80 -30.76 -4.97
N GLY A 149 -17.84 -30.25 -4.31
CA GLY A 149 -19.16 -30.89 -4.25
C GLY A 149 -19.32 -31.97 -3.17
N ASP A 150 -18.28 -32.30 -2.41
CA ASP A 150 -18.38 -33.24 -1.29
C ASP A 150 -18.84 -32.54 0.00
N GLY A 151 -19.90 -33.08 0.60
CA GLY A 151 -20.51 -32.56 1.82
C GLY A 151 -19.77 -32.94 3.10
N ASP A 152 -19.07 -34.07 3.11
CA ASP A 152 -18.57 -34.75 4.32
C ASP A 152 -17.03 -34.74 4.42
N TYR A 153 -16.46 -33.53 4.41
CA TYR A 153 -15.02 -33.35 4.49
C TYR A 153 -14.51 -33.29 5.94
N ASP A 154 -13.89 -34.39 6.40
CA ASP A 154 -13.18 -34.45 7.70
C ASP A 154 -11.72 -33.97 7.57
N ALA A 155 -11.53 -32.66 7.82
CA ALA A 155 -10.21 -32.03 7.82
C ALA A 155 -9.23 -32.70 8.80
N VAL A 156 -9.69 -33.09 10.00
CA VAL A 156 -8.84 -33.65 11.05
C VAL A 156 -8.28 -35.01 10.61
N ARG A 157 -9.14 -35.87 10.05
CA ARG A 157 -8.71 -37.15 9.49
C ARG A 157 -7.68 -36.96 8.38
N ARG A 158 -7.89 -35.99 7.47
CA ARG A 158 -6.95 -35.69 6.39
C ARG A 158 -5.59 -35.21 6.91
N VAL A 159 -5.55 -34.32 7.91
CA VAL A 159 -4.28 -33.93 8.56
C VAL A 159 -3.56 -35.14 9.14
N LYS A 160 -4.26 -35.99 9.90
CA LYS A 160 -3.67 -37.18 10.51
C LYS A 160 -3.09 -38.12 9.46
N GLN A 161 -3.80 -38.34 8.36
CA GLN A 161 -3.34 -39.19 7.25
C GLN A 161 -2.10 -38.60 6.56
N ALA A 162 -2.13 -37.32 6.19
CA ALA A 162 -1.02 -36.66 5.51
C ALA A 162 0.27 -36.66 6.35
N VAL A 163 0.17 -36.36 7.65
CA VAL A 163 1.33 -36.38 8.55
C VAL A 163 1.88 -37.80 8.71
N ARG A 164 1.02 -38.81 8.87
CA ARG A 164 1.44 -40.22 9.00
C ARG A 164 2.15 -40.73 7.75
N ALA A 165 1.70 -40.32 6.57
CA ALA A 165 2.34 -40.70 5.31
C ALA A 165 3.80 -40.21 5.21
N GLN A 166 4.20 -39.20 5.99
CA GLN A 166 5.59 -38.73 6.02
C GLN A 166 6.48 -39.52 6.99
N LEU A 167 5.92 -40.43 7.81
CA LEU A 167 6.65 -41.16 8.85
C LEU A 167 7.16 -42.53 8.39
N HIS A 168 7.06 -42.87 7.10
CA HIS A 168 7.57 -44.14 6.59
C HIS A 168 9.10 -44.11 6.54
N VAL A 169 9.73 -44.64 7.58
CA VAL A 169 11.16 -45.00 7.63
C VAL A 169 11.24 -46.51 7.41
N GLU A 170 12.20 -47.00 6.62
CA GLU A 170 12.42 -48.43 6.45
C GLU A 170 12.74 -49.08 7.81
N GLY A 171 11.89 -50.03 8.25
CA GLY A 171 11.97 -50.70 9.56
C GLY A 171 10.80 -50.36 10.51
N GLU A 172 10.53 -51.23 11.49
CA GLU A 172 9.53 -50.98 12.54
C GLU A 172 10.05 -49.95 13.56
N VAL A 173 10.11 -48.68 13.15
CA VAL A 173 10.53 -47.58 14.02
C VAL A 173 9.35 -47.12 14.88
N SER A 174 9.51 -47.18 16.21
CA SER A 174 8.49 -46.73 17.15
C SER A 174 8.36 -45.20 17.14
N THR A 175 7.18 -44.70 16.73
CA THR A 175 6.79 -43.28 16.78
C THR A 175 5.55 -43.08 17.65
N ALA A 176 5.42 -43.90 18.70
CA ALA A 176 4.18 -44.05 19.46
C ALA A 176 3.74 -42.76 20.17
N ASP A 177 4.68 -42.01 20.75
CA ASP A 177 4.36 -40.80 21.52
C ASP A 177 3.93 -39.66 20.59
N PHE A 178 4.63 -39.46 19.47
CA PHE A 178 4.19 -38.53 18.43
C PHE A 178 2.82 -38.94 17.84
N ARG A 179 2.61 -40.23 17.52
CA ARG A 179 1.31 -40.73 17.01
C ARG A 179 0.18 -40.52 18.01
N ASN A 180 0.46 -40.68 19.31
CA ASN A 180 -0.49 -40.40 20.40
C ASN A 180 -0.82 -38.90 20.49
N ALA A 181 0.17 -38.02 20.38
CA ALA A 181 -0.03 -36.57 20.35
C ALA A 181 -0.83 -36.11 19.10
N LEU A 182 -0.58 -36.73 17.95
CA LEU A 182 -1.32 -36.49 16.71
C LEU A 182 -2.76 -37.02 16.80
N ASN A 183 -2.99 -38.17 17.44
CA ASN A 183 -4.32 -38.74 17.66
C ASN A 183 -5.23 -37.84 18.50
N LYS A 184 -4.65 -37.10 19.44
CA LYS A 184 -5.34 -36.09 20.26
C LYS A 184 -5.80 -34.86 19.47
N LEU A 185 -5.40 -34.70 18.21
CA LEU A 185 -5.94 -33.64 17.35
C LEU A 185 -7.43 -33.90 17.11
N ASP A 186 -8.26 -32.91 17.44
CA ASP A 186 -9.71 -32.92 17.22
C ASP A 186 -10.19 -31.68 16.45
N ALA A 187 -11.48 -31.60 16.16
CA ALA A 187 -12.07 -30.48 15.43
C ALA A 187 -11.93 -29.13 16.15
N ARG A 188 -11.88 -29.14 17.49
CA ARG A 188 -11.78 -27.95 18.36
C ARG A 188 -10.33 -27.48 18.56
N SER A 189 -9.36 -28.32 18.21
CA SER A 189 -7.94 -28.08 18.41
C SER A 189 -7.35 -27.16 17.35
N ASP A 190 -7.09 -25.90 17.69
CA ASP A 190 -6.28 -24.99 16.88
C ASP A 190 -4.84 -24.97 17.40
N LYS A 191 -4.07 -26.02 17.06
CA LYS A 191 -2.70 -26.19 17.55
C LYS A 191 -1.78 -25.07 17.05
N LYS A 192 -1.18 -24.31 17.97
CA LYS A 192 -0.20 -23.26 17.67
C LYS A 192 1.06 -23.84 17.04
N LEU A 193 1.79 -23.03 16.25
CA LEU A 193 3.09 -23.41 15.66
C LEU A 193 4.08 -23.88 16.74
N THR A 194 4.10 -23.23 17.91
CA THR A 194 4.96 -23.63 19.03
C THR A 194 4.64 -25.03 19.57
N THR A 195 3.35 -25.37 19.66
CA THR A 195 2.90 -26.71 20.06
C THR A 195 3.32 -27.76 19.04
N MET A 196 3.11 -27.49 17.75
CA MET A 196 3.52 -28.40 16.68
C MET A 196 5.04 -28.60 16.67
N ASN A 197 5.83 -27.53 16.80
CA ASN A 197 7.30 -27.63 16.87
C ASN A 197 7.77 -28.46 18.05
N ARG A 198 7.10 -28.39 19.21
CA ARG A 198 7.42 -29.23 20.37
C ARG A 198 7.13 -30.72 20.09
N GLU A 199 5.99 -31.02 19.46
CA GLU A 199 5.63 -32.39 19.07
C GLU A 199 6.60 -32.95 18.03
N LEU A 200 7.00 -32.13 17.05
CA LEU A 200 7.98 -32.51 16.03
C LEU A 200 9.40 -32.66 16.60
N LYS A 201 9.76 -31.89 17.64
CA LYS A 201 11.00 -32.11 18.38
C LYS A 201 11.00 -33.46 19.09
N ALA A 202 9.89 -33.81 19.73
CA ALA A 202 9.72 -35.13 20.36
C ALA A 202 9.82 -36.26 19.34
N LEU A 203 9.19 -36.11 18.16
CA LEU A 203 9.38 -37.03 17.04
C LEU A 203 10.87 -37.16 16.64
N GLY A 204 11.58 -36.03 16.57
CA GLY A 204 13.01 -36.01 16.28
C GLY A 204 13.85 -36.75 17.34
N ASP A 205 13.46 -36.66 18.61
CA ASP A 205 14.12 -37.38 19.70
C ASP A 205 13.78 -38.89 19.70
N GLU A 206 12.55 -39.28 19.33
CA GLU A 206 12.11 -40.68 19.15
C GLU A 206 12.85 -41.40 18.01
N LEU A 207 13.07 -40.69 16.89
CA LEU A 207 13.70 -41.24 15.68
C LEU A 207 15.24 -41.25 15.74
N ARG A 208 15.86 -40.34 16.51
CA ARG A 208 17.33 -40.18 16.60
C ARG A 208 18.12 -41.47 16.85
N PRO A 209 17.69 -42.41 17.72
CA PRO A 209 18.44 -43.64 17.99
C PRO A 209 18.44 -44.64 16.82
N GLN A 210 17.54 -44.48 15.85
CA GLN A 210 17.19 -45.49 14.85
C GLN A 210 17.40 -44.98 13.41
N THR A 211 17.88 -43.76 13.23
CA THR A 211 17.94 -43.09 11.92
C THR A 211 19.14 -42.15 11.87
N ASP A 212 19.81 -42.07 10.72
CA ASP A 212 20.90 -41.13 10.53
C ASP A 212 20.41 -39.66 10.57
N ALA A 213 21.32 -38.73 10.85
CA ALA A 213 20.96 -37.33 11.06
C ALA A 213 20.34 -36.66 9.82
N VAL A 214 20.70 -37.09 8.61
CA VAL A 214 20.22 -36.50 7.35
C VAL A 214 18.79 -36.98 7.07
N LEU A 215 18.55 -38.29 7.19
CA LEU A 215 17.22 -38.87 7.03
C LEU A 215 16.26 -38.39 8.13
N LEU A 216 16.75 -38.27 9.37
CA LEU A 216 16.00 -37.71 10.49
C LEU A 216 15.52 -36.28 10.19
N ALA A 217 16.44 -35.40 9.78
CA ALA A 217 16.11 -34.02 9.43
C ALA A 217 15.08 -33.97 8.29
N SER A 218 15.26 -34.80 7.26
CA SER A 218 14.33 -34.90 6.13
C SER A 218 12.91 -35.32 6.57
N VAL A 219 12.78 -36.38 7.37
CA VAL A 219 11.49 -36.90 7.84
C VAL A 219 10.78 -35.87 8.72
N VAL A 220 11.48 -35.26 9.66
CA VAL A 220 10.91 -34.23 10.54
C VAL A 220 10.48 -33.00 9.73
N SER A 221 11.27 -32.58 8.73
CA SER A 221 10.96 -31.45 7.84
C SER A 221 9.69 -31.71 7.01
N LYS A 222 9.57 -32.91 6.42
CA LYS A 222 8.37 -33.33 5.66
C LYS A 222 7.13 -33.43 6.54
N ALA A 223 7.26 -34.07 7.72
CA ALA A 223 6.17 -34.18 8.68
C ALA A 223 5.71 -32.80 9.17
N ARG A 224 6.65 -31.87 9.40
CA ARG A 224 6.35 -30.47 9.74
C ARG A 224 5.55 -29.79 8.64
N ALA A 225 5.99 -29.90 7.39
CA ALA A 225 5.34 -29.29 6.25
C ALA A 225 3.88 -29.77 6.09
N ALA A 226 3.67 -31.09 6.12
CA ALA A 226 2.34 -31.70 6.07
C ALA A 226 1.46 -31.27 7.26
N TYR A 227 2.04 -31.17 8.46
CA TYR A 227 1.29 -30.77 9.65
C TYR A 227 0.84 -29.31 9.57
N VAL A 228 1.73 -28.41 9.17
CA VAL A 228 1.42 -26.98 8.99
C VAL A 228 0.35 -26.80 7.90
N ALA A 229 0.49 -27.46 6.75
CA ALA A 229 -0.48 -27.40 5.66
C ALA A 229 -1.87 -27.89 6.11
N GLY A 230 -1.94 -29.03 6.79
CA GLY A 230 -3.20 -29.61 7.26
C GLY A 230 -3.92 -28.72 8.28
N ILE A 231 -3.17 -28.18 9.24
CA ILE A 231 -3.75 -27.26 10.24
C ILE A 231 -4.17 -25.94 9.58
N ALA A 232 -3.46 -25.45 8.56
CA ALA A 232 -3.86 -24.27 7.80
C ALA A 232 -5.19 -24.49 7.08
N VAL A 233 -5.36 -25.60 6.35
CA VAL A 233 -6.64 -25.96 5.69
C VAL A 233 -7.79 -26.04 6.70
N LYS A 234 -7.58 -26.72 7.83
CA LYS A 234 -8.57 -26.78 8.93
C LYS A 234 -8.97 -25.38 9.41
N ARG A 235 -8.00 -24.48 9.64
CA ARG A 235 -8.27 -23.11 10.08
C ARG A 235 -9.02 -22.31 9.03
N PHE A 236 -8.62 -22.40 7.76
CA PHE A 236 -9.33 -21.70 6.68
C PHE A 236 -10.78 -22.14 6.57
N LEU A 237 -11.07 -23.45 6.66
CA LEU A 237 -12.45 -23.95 6.72
C LEU A 237 -13.23 -23.36 7.92
N GLY A 238 -12.61 -23.34 9.10
CA GLY A 238 -13.19 -22.74 10.30
C GLY A 238 -13.47 -21.24 10.17
N ARG A 239 -12.66 -20.51 9.40
CA ARG A 239 -12.85 -19.07 9.13
C ARG A 239 -13.92 -18.83 8.06
N LEU A 240 -13.96 -19.65 7.01
CA LEU A 240 -14.95 -19.55 5.93
C LEU A 240 -16.39 -19.79 6.42
N LEU A 241 -16.57 -20.65 7.44
CA LEU A 241 -17.86 -20.81 8.13
C LEU A 241 -18.47 -19.50 8.63
N ARG A 242 -17.65 -18.48 8.89
CA ARG A 242 -18.08 -17.17 9.38
C ARG A 242 -18.46 -16.21 8.25
N LEU A 243 -18.07 -16.50 7.00
CA LEU A 243 -18.16 -15.57 5.87
C LEU A 243 -19.29 -15.90 4.90
N ALA A 244 -19.66 -17.17 4.73
CA ALA A 244 -20.73 -17.59 3.83
C ALA A 244 -21.70 -18.56 4.53
N PRO A 245 -23.03 -18.32 4.48
CA PRO A 245 -24.01 -19.34 4.86
C PRO A 245 -23.96 -20.48 3.83
N GLY A 246 -23.39 -21.61 4.19
CA GLY A 246 -23.21 -22.76 3.30
C GLY A 246 -22.13 -23.72 3.80
N ASN A 247 -21.79 -24.72 2.98
CA ASN A 247 -20.72 -25.67 3.30
C ASN A 247 -19.33 -25.03 3.03
N PRO A 248 -18.50 -24.75 4.05
CA PRO A 248 -17.17 -24.16 3.87
C PRO A 248 -16.23 -25.05 3.06
N ALA A 249 -16.45 -26.38 3.08
CA ALA A 249 -15.65 -27.35 2.34
C ALA A 249 -15.94 -27.23 0.84
N GLN A 250 -17.20 -27.02 0.46
CA GLN A 250 -17.55 -26.75 -0.95
C GLN A 250 -16.91 -25.44 -1.43
N PHE A 251 -16.92 -24.41 -0.59
CA PHE A 251 -16.36 -23.10 -0.92
C PHE A 251 -14.83 -23.14 -1.07
N LEU A 252 -14.11 -23.74 -0.10
CA LEU A 252 -12.66 -23.92 -0.21
C LEU A 252 -12.29 -24.94 -1.31
N GLY A 253 -13.17 -25.88 -1.59
CA GLY A 253 -13.02 -26.88 -2.66
C GLY A 253 -12.95 -26.28 -4.06
N SER A 254 -13.39 -25.03 -4.24
CA SER A 254 -13.17 -24.28 -5.48
C SER A 254 -11.69 -24.15 -5.83
N VAL A 255 -10.77 -24.07 -4.85
CA VAL A 255 -9.32 -24.06 -5.14
C VAL A 255 -8.91 -25.35 -5.83
N ARG A 256 -9.37 -26.50 -5.31
CA ARG A 256 -9.10 -27.81 -5.90
C ARG A 256 -9.78 -27.98 -7.25
N TYR A 257 -11.02 -27.50 -7.39
CA TYR A 257 -11.72 -27.47 -8.67
C TYR A 257 -10.89 -26.77 -9.75
N TYR A 258 -10.43 -25.55 -9.49
CA TYR A 258 -9.61 -24.80 -10.44
C TYR A 258 -8.25 -25.45 -10.71
N TYR A 259 -7.64 -26.07 -9.71
CA TYR A 259 -6.40 -26.83 -9.87
C TYR A 259 -6.60 -28.04 -10.81
N GLU A 260 -7.69 -28.79 -10.64
CA GLU A 260 -8.05 -29.92 -11.50
C GLU A 260 -8.38 -29.45 -12.94
N MET A 261 -9.03 -28.29 -13.12
CA MET A 261 -9.27 -27.70 -14.45
C MET A 261 -7.99 -27.34 -15.21
N LEU A 262 -6.92 -26.97 -14.50
CA LEU A 262 -5.61 -26.75 -15.10
C LEU A 262 -4.92 -28.05 -15.53
N GLN A 263 -5.32 -29.19 -14.95
CA GLN A 263 -4.81 -30.51 -15.33
C GLN A 263 -5.62 -31.13 -16.48
N ASP A 264 -6.93 -30.94 -16.46
CA ASP A 264 -7.88 -31.52 -17.41
C ASP A 264 -8.92 -30.46 -17.83
N PRO A 265 -8.59 -29.60 -18.81
CA PRO A 265 -9.46 -28.50 -19.25
C PRO A 265 -10.68 -28.97 -20.06
N GLU A 266 -10.71 -30.21 -20.53
CA GLU A 266 -11.82 -30.75 -21.33
C GLU A 266 -13.06 -31.03 -20.48
N LYS A 267 -12.88 -31.23 -19.16
CA LYS A 267 -13.94 -31.58 -18.20
C LYS A 267 -14.97 -30.47 -17.97
N ASP A 268 -14.57 -29.21 -18.04
CA ASP A 268 -15.46 -28.04 -18.06
C ASP A 268 -14.83 -26.91 -18.90
N PRO A 269 -15.21 -26.77 -20.18
CA PRO A 269 -14.64 -25.75 -21.08
C PRO A 269 -14.91 -24.30 -20.65
N GLU A 270 -15.95 -24.02 -19.88
CA GLU A 270 -16.24 -22.67 -19.38
C GLU A 270 -15.37 -22.33 -18.18
N GLY A 271 -15.30 -23.22 -17.19
CA GLY A 271 -14.37 -23.10 -16.06
C GLY A 271 -12.92 -23.07 -16.52
N ALA A 272 -12.56 -23.86 -17.52
CA ALA A 272 -11.23 -23.89 -18.14
C ALA A 272 -10.86 -22.52 -18.75
N ARG A 273 -11.78 -21.87 -19.46
CA ARG A 273 -11.54 -20.52 -20.01
C ARG A 273 -11.29 -19.50 -18.89
N PHE A 274 -12.11 -19.53 -17.83
CA PHE A 274 -11.94 -18.64 -16.70
C PHE A 274 -10.59 -18.82 -15.98
N ILE A 275 -10.21 -20.07 -15.67
CA ILE A 275 -8.92 -20.33 -15.01
C ILE A 275 -7.73 -20.07 -15.95
N SER A 276 -7.91 -20.23 -17.27
CA SER A 276 -6.89 -19.88 -18.27
C SER A 276 -6.58 -18.38 -18.28
N SER A 277 -7.58 -17.50 -18.14
CA SER A 277 -7.35 -16.06 -17.97
C SER A 277 -6.53 -15.74 -16.72
N HIS A 278 -6.79 -16.42 -15.61
CA HIS A 278 -5.99 -16.29 -14.39
C HIS A 278 -4.56 -16.83 -14.56
N LEU A 279 -4.39 -17.89 -15.32
CA LEU A 279 -3.08 -18.44 -15.65
C LEU A 279 -2.27 -17.47 -16.51
N GLN A 280 -2.91 -16.86 -17.52
CA GLN A 280 -2.29 -15.85 -18.36
C GLN A 280 -1.89 -14.63 -17.53
N LEU A 281 -2.79 -14.12 -16.69
CA LEU A 281 -2.49 -13.02 -15.77
C LEU A 281 -1.28 -13.35 -14.88
N PHE A 282 -1.24 -14.55 -14.30
CA PHE A 282 -0.11 -14.96 -13.45
C PHE A 282 1.21 -14.96 -14.24
N ASN A 283 1.22 -15.53 -15.45
CA ASN A 283 2.44 -15.56 -16.25
C ASN A 283 2.92 -14.15 -16.58
N GLU A 284 2.01 -13.25 -16.97
CA GLU A 284 2.32 -11.85 -17.28
C GLU A 284 2.88 -11.12 -16.06
N LEU A 285 2.27 -11.30 -14.87
CA LEU A 285 2.79 -10.73 -13.62
C LEU A 285 4.21 -11.23 -13.28
N MET A 286 4.57 -12.45 -13.70
CA MET A 286 5.89 -13.02 -13.45
C MET A 286 6.93 -12.65 -14.53
N SER A 287 6.49 -12.29 -15.74
CA SER A 287 7.37 -12.05 -16.88
C SER A 287 7.51 -10.59 -17.32
N SER A 288 6.55 -9.73 -16.95
CA SER A 288 6.43 -8.35 -17.46
C SER A 288 6.46 -7.32 -16.33
N ASP A 289 6.63 -6.04 -16.69
CA ASP A 289 6.42 -4.94 -15.74
C ASP A 289 4.93 -4.89 -15.36
N LEU A 290 4.64 -4.75 -14.07
CA LEU A 290 3.27 -4.61 -13.57
C LEU A 290 2.49 -3.53 -14.30
N LEU A 291 3.13 -2.42 -14.67
CA LEU A 291 2.48 -1.31 -15.38
C LEU A 291 1.92 -1.72 -16.75
N ASP A 292 2.57 -2.66 -17.45
CA ASP A 292 2.09 -3.22 -18.72
C ASP A 292 0.94 -4.22 -18.51
N VAL A 293 0.99 -4.99 -17.42
CA VAL A 293 -0.06 -5.97 -17.08
C VAL A 293 -1.39 -5.29 -16.76
N VAL A 294 -1.32 -4.17 -16.03
CA VAL A 294 -2.49 -3.44 -15.51
C VAL A 294 -2.88 -2.22 -16.36
N ASP A 295 -2.27 -2.06 -17.53
CA ASP A 295 -2.54 -0.95 -18.45
C ASP A 295 -4.03 -0.96 -18.87
N PRO A 296 -4.78 0.13 -18.63
CA PRO A 296 -6.19 0.22 -19.04
C PRO A 296 -6.40 0.22 -20.56
N ASP A 297 -5.38 0.59 -21.35
CA ASP A 297 -5.49 0.71 -22.81
C ASP A 297 -5.03 -0.56 -23.55
N ARG A 298 -4.56 -1.57 -22.81
CA ARG A 298 -4.07 -2.82 -23.38
C ARG A 298 -5.22 -3.72 -23.84
N ALA A 299 -5.33 -3.90 -25.16
CA ALA A 299 -6.25 -4.85 -25.77
C ALA A 299 -6.02 -6.27 -25.24
N ASP A 300 -7.11 -7.02 -25.05
CA ASP A 300 -7.11 -8.41 -24.57
C ASP A 300 -6.39 -8.64 -23.23
N SER A 301 -6.28 -7.60 -22.39
CA SER A 301 -5.69 -7.71 -21.05
C SER A 301 -6.49 -8.69 -20.18
N PRO A 302 -5.87 -9.80 -19.68
CA PRO A 302 -6.51 -10.72 -18.75
C PRO A 302 -6.91 -10.03 -17.45
N PHE A 303 -6.13 -9.03 -17.03
CA PHE A 303 -6.43 -8.22 -15.86
C PHE A 303 -7.76 -7.48 -16.03
N LEU A 304 -7.93 -6.76 -17.13
CA LEU A 304 -9.15 -5.99 -17.41
C LEU A 304 -10.37 -6.91 -17.52
N LEU A 305 -10.24 -8.03 -18.23
CA LEU A 305 -11.31 -9.02 -18.36
C LEU A 305 -11.77 -9.54 -16.99
N LEU A 306 -10.84 -9.91 -16.12
CA LEU A 306 -11.15 -10.42 -14.78
C LEU A 306 -11.75 -9.33 -13.88
N VAL A 307 -11.31 -8.08 -14.02
CA VAL A 307 -11.93 -6.94 -13.32
C VAL A 307 -13.37 -6.77 -13.75
N ASP A 308 -13.64 -6.73 -15.06
CA ASP A 308 -15.00 -6.57 -15.60
C ASP A 308 -15.92 -7.71 -15.15
N CYS A 309 -15.43 -8.95 -15.18
CA CYS A 309 -16.16 -10.11 -14.66
C CYS A 309 -16.52 -9.93 -13.18
N HIS A 310 -15.56 -9.51 -12.34
CA HIS A 310 -15.81 -9.31 -10.92
C HIS A 310 -16.77 -8.14 -10.66
N TRP A 311 -16.59 -6.99 -11.33
CA TRP A 311 -17.41 -5.80 -11.18
C TRP A 311 -18.87 -6.08 -11.57
N LYS A 312 -19.09 -6.79 -12.69
CA LYS A 312 -20.42 -7.28 -13.09
C LYS A 312 -21.02 -8.21 -12.04
N ALA A 313 -20.24 -9.17 -11.53
CA ALA A 313 -20.72 -10.15 -10.55
C ALA A 313 -21.18 -9.50 -9.23
N VAL A 314 -20.50 -8.43 -8.79
CA VAL A 314 -20.89 -7.67 -7.59
C VAL A 314 -21.91 -6.57 -7.89
N GLY A 315 -22.43 -6.48 -9.12
CA GLY A 315 -23.46 -5.51 -9.51
C GLY A 315 -22.97 -4.07 -9.34
N GLU A 316 -21.83 -3.74 -9.95
CA GLU A 316 -21.32 -2.38 -10.00
C GLU A 316 -22.37 -1.39 -10.56
N ILE A 317 -22.42 -0.21 -9.95
CA ILE A 317 -23.05 0.98 -10.47
C ILE A 317 -21.96 1.83 -11.13
N VAL A 318 -21.92 1.85 -12.46
CA VAL A 318 -20.90 2.57 -13.23
C VAL A 318 -21.16 4.08 -13.14
N PRO A 319 -20.27 4.87 -12.51
CA PRO A 319 -20.51 6.30 -12.34
C PRO A 319 -20.67 7.05 -13.67
N GLY A 320 -19.98 6.60 -14.73
CA GLY A 320 -20.07 7.18 -16.08
C GLY A 320 -21.42 6.99 -16.78
N GLU A 321 -22.22 6.00 -16.36
CA GLU A 321 -23.56 5.76 -16.90
C GLU A 321 -24.62 6.66 -16.23
N CYS A 322 -24.33 7.24 -15.07
CA CYS A 322 -25.20 8.21 -14.42
C CYS A 322 -25.12 9.56 -15.16
N ALA A 323 -26.09 9.82 -16.05
CA ALA A 323 -26.08 11.02 -16.89
C ALA A 323 -26.00 12.35 -16.09
N PRO A 324 -26.77 12.57 -15.01
CA PRO A 324 -26.64 13.79 -14.20
C PRO A 324 -25.25 13.95 -13.58
N LEU A 325 -24.65 12.86 -13.10
CA LEU A 325 -23.30 12.88 -12.52
C LEU A 325 -22.25 13.23 -13.58
N ARG A 326 -22.35 12.63 -14.77
CA ARG A 326 -21.46 12.93 -15.90
C ARG A 326 -21.58 14.39 -16.32
N SER A 327 -22.79 14.95 -16.38
CA SER A 327 -22.99 16.38 -16.66
C SER A 327 -22.35 17.28 -15.60
N LEU A 328 -22.47 16.91 -14.31
CA LEU A 328 -21.84 17.64 -13.22
C LEU A 328 -20.31 17.62 -13.32
N TRP A 329 -19.70 16.46 -13.59
CA TRP A 329 -18.25 16.32 -13.68
C TRP A 329 -17.66 16.90 -14.95
N ALA A 330 -18.42 16.93 -16.06
CA ALA A 330 -17.99 17.54 -17.31
C ALA A 330 -17.68 19.04 -17.16
N LEU A 331 -18.32 19.74 -16.23
CA LEU A 331 -18.04 21.15 -15.92
C LEU A 331 -16.59 21.37 -15.47
N PHE A 332 -15.93 20.34 -14.92
CA PHE A 332 -14.53 20.43 -14.50
C PHE A 332 -13.52 20.19 -15.63
N ASN A 333 -13.98 19.87 -16.84
CA ASN A 333 -13.13 19.79 -18.03
C ASN A 333 -13.04 21.12 -18.79
N GLU A 334 -13.87 22.09 -18.42
CA GLU A 334 -13.85 23.43 -19.01
C GLU A 334 -12.69 24.27 -18.45
N ARG A 335 -12.40 25.44 -19.03
CA ARG A 335 -11.45 26.40 -18.44
C ARG A 335 -12.06 27.19 -17.28
N ARG A 336 -13.38 27.42 -17.33
CA ARG A 336 -14.14 28.20 -16.35
C ARG A 336 -15.41 27.46 -15.99
N VAL A 337 -15.77 27.45 -14.71
CA VAL A 337 -17.03 26.83 -14.25
C VAL A 337 -18.12 27.89 -14.12
N SER A 338 -19.28 27.68 -14.75
CA SER A 338 -20.48 28.47 -14.50
C SER A 338 -21.15 28.05 -13.20
N SER A 339 -21.36 29.00 -12.29
CA SER A 339 -22.04 28.72 -11.01
C SER A 339 -23.48 28.25 -11.21
N ALA A 340 -24.23 28.88 -12.12
CA ALA A 340 -25.61 28.49 -12.40
C ALA A 340 -25.70 27.08 -13.01
N ALA A 341 -24.76 26.73 -13.91
CA ALA A 341 -24.71 25.40 -14.50
C ALA A 341 -24.36 24.33 -13.46
N PHE A 342 -23.45 24.65 -12.54
CA PHE A 342 -23.08 23.75 -11.44
C PHE A 342 -24.26 23.46 -10.52
N GLU A 343 -24.98 24.49 -10.04
CA GLU A 343 -26.12 24.29 -9.14
C GLU A 343 -27.25 23.48 -9.81
N LEU A 344 -27.52 23.74 -11.09
CA LEU A 344 -28.50 22.98 -11.87
C LEU A 344 -28.10 21.50 -12.01
N ALA A 345 -26.85 21.23 -12.39
CA ALA A 345 -26.35 19.87 -12.56
C ALA A 345 -26.27 19.11 -11.23
N SER A 346 -25.89 19.80 -10.14
CA SER A 346 -25.84 19.20 -8.81
C SER A 346 -27.24 18.81 -8.33
N THR A 347 -28.20 19.73 -8.45
CA THR A 347 -29.60 19.46 -8.09
C THR A 347 -30.16 18.28 -8.91
N ALA A 348 -29.87 18.22 -10.21
CA ALA A 348 -30.30 17.09 -11.04
C ALA A 348 -29.72 15.75 -10.57
N PHE A 349 -28.46 15.73 -10.11
CA PHE A 349 -27.83 14.53 -9.56
C PHE A 349 -28.37 14.14 -8.19
N GLU A 350 -28.69 15.10 -7.33
CA GLU A 350 -29.30 14.84 -6.00
C GLU A 350 -30.64 14.10 -6.08
N HIS A 351 -31.40 14.30 -7.15
CA HIS A 351 -32.67 13.61 -7.39
C HIS A 351 -32.52 12.23 -8.06
N HIS A 352 -31.29 11.81 -8.41
CA HIS A 352 -31.05 10.52 -9.06
C HIS A 352 -31.16 9.34 -8.06
N THR A 353 -31.68 8.21 -8.52
CA THR A 353 -31.91 7.02 -7.68
C THR A 353 -30.62 6.42 -7.09
N ASP A 354 -29.49 6.61 -7.77
CA ASP A 354 -28.16 6.17 -7.32
C ASP A 354 -27.42 7.19 -6.44
N TYR A 355 -27.99 8.38 -6.19
CA TYR A 355 -27.32 9.46 -5.45
C TYR A 355 -26.74 8.99 -4.11
N ALA A 356 -27.49 8.20 -3.34
CA ALA A 356 -27.05 7.74 -2.02
C ALA A 356 -25.75 6.91 -2.05
N VAL A 357 -25.53 6.12 -3.12
CA VAL A 357 -24.31 5.32 -3.28
C VAL A 357 -23.19 6.17 -3.87
N LEU A 358 -23.51 6.99 -4.87
CA LEU A 358 -22.57 7.85 -5.58
C LEU A 358 -22.33 9.21 -4.89
N MET A 359 -22.86 9.41 -3.69
CA MET A 359 -22.76 10.64 -2.90
C MET A 359 -21.31 11.17 -2.73
N PRO A 360 -20.25 10.34 -2.61
CA PRO A 360 -18.89 10.87 -2.55
C PRO A 360 -18.49 11.66 -3.81
N TYR A 361 -19.02 11.31 -4.99
CA TYR A 361 -18.79 12.09 -6.19
C TYR A 361 -19.44 13.47 -6.10
N ALA A 362 -20.64 13.59 -5.51
CA ALA A 362 -21.23 14.91 -5.24
C ALA A 362 -20.36 15.70 -4.26
N ALA A 363 -19.94 15.08 -3.15
CA ALA A 363 -19.10 15.74 -2.16
C ALA A 363 -17.78 16.25 -2.75
N ALA A 364 -17.12 15.44 -3.58
CA ALA A 364 -15.92 15.84 -4.31
C ALA A 364 -16.22 16.93 -5.35
N ALA A 365 -17.30 16.84 -6.13
CA ALA A 365 -17.69 17.89 -7.08
C ALA A 365 -17.93 19.24 -6.38
N HIS A 366 -18.65 19.25 -5.25
CA HIS A 366 -18.82 20.45 -4.43
C HIS A 366 -17.49 20.98 -3.88
N ALA A 367 -16.56 20.09 -3.52
CA ALA A 367 -15.22 20.50 -3.08
C ALA A 367 -14.43 21.15 -4.22
N CYS A 368 -14.43 20.56 -5.42
CA CYS A 368 -13.83 21.11 -6.62
C CYS A 368 -14.43 22.46 -6.98
N PHE A 369 -15.74 22.62 -6.86
CA PHE A 369 -16.41 23.89 -7.13
C PHE A 369 -16.09 24.97 -6.08
N ALA A 370 -16.03 24.61 -4.80
CA ALA A 370 -15.55 25.51 -3.75
C ALA A 370 -14.10 25.98 -4.03
N LEU A 371 -13.24 25.06 -4.45
CA LEU A 371 -11.87 25.37 -4.86
C LEU A 371 -11.83 26.30 -6.08
N ALA A 372 -12.69 26.06 -7.08
CA ALA A 372 -12.85 26.93 -8.26
C ALA A 372 -13.28 28.35 -7.89
N ARG A 373 -13.97 28.53 -6.76
CA ARG A 373 -14.40 29.82 -6.20
C ARG A 373 -13.39 30.45 -5.24
N GLY A 374 -12.26 29.79 -4.97
CA GLY A 374 -11.27 30.26 -4.01
C GLY A 374 -11.63 29.97 -2.55
N ASP A 375 -12.68 29.18 -2.29
CA ASP A 375 -13.17 28.86 -0.95
C ASP A 375 -12.45 27.61 -0.40
N VAL A 376 -11.23 27.83 0.08
CA VAL A 376 -10.34 26.79 0.63
C VAL A 376 -10.99 25.99 1.77
N PRO A 377 -11.59 26.61 2.81
CA PRO A 377 -12.17 25.86 3.92
C PRO A 377 -13.30 24.92 3.49
N ASN A 378 -14.20 25.38 2.62
CA ASN A 378 -15.30 24.53 2.14
C ASN A 378 -14.82 23.44 1.18
N ALA A 379 -13.78 23.71 0.39
CA ALA A 379 -13.13 22.69 -0.44
C ALA A 379 -12.55 21.57 0.43
N GLN A 380 -11.75 21.92 1.45
CA GLN A 380 -11.15 20.96 2.37
C GLN A 380 -12.23 20.12 3.09
N ALA A 381 -13.27 20.77 3.63
CA ALA A 381 -14.39 20.08 4.27
C ALA A 381 -15.15 19.16 3.31
N GLY A 382 -15.30 19.56 2.04
CA GLY A 382 -15.91 18.73 0.98
C GLY A 382 -15.11 17.47 0.69
N PHE A 383 -13.79 17.57 0.55
CA PHE A 383 -12.93 16.40 0.33
C PHE A 383 -12.93 15.45 1.53
N HIS A 384 -12.92 15.97 2.76
CA HIS A 384 -13.10 15.13 3.95
C HIS A 384 -14.47 14.41 3.97
N ARG A 385 -15.55 15.10 3.58
CA ARG A 385 -16.88 14.48 3.48
C ARG A 385 -16.92 13.34 2.46
N ALA A 386 -16.21 13.47 1.33
CA ALA A 386 -16.09 12.37 0.37
C ALA A 386 -15.38 11.15 1.01
N LEU A 387 -14.29 11.39 1.74
CA LEU A 387 -13.49 10.33 2.39
C LEU A 387 -14.17 9.67 3.59
N GLN A 388 -15.11 10.33 4.27
CA GLN A 388 -15.90 9.71 5.37
C GLN A 388 -16.66 8.44 4.94
N ARG A 389 -16.82 8.20 3.63
CA ARG A 389 -17.46 7.01 3.09
C ARG A 389 -16.47 5.91 2.67
N ALA A 390 -15.16 6.16 2.73
CA ALA A 390 -14.11 5.17 2.43
C ALA A 390 -14.23 3.89 3.28
N ASP A 391 -14.70 4.02 4.52
CA ASP A 391 -14.90 2.88 5.42
C ASP A 391 -16.04 1.97 4.97
N ARG A 392 -16.95 2.48 4.13
CA ARG A 392 -18.17 1.79 3.67
C ARG A 392 -18.09 1.30 2.23
N GLN A 393 -17.26 1.91 1.39
CA GLN A 393 -17.15 1.59 -0.03
C GLN A 393 -15.79 1.95 -0.58
N GLN A 394 -15.41 1.29 -1.67
CA GLN A 394 -14.13 1.47 -2.32
C GLN A 394 -14.19 2.65 -3.28
N LEU A 395 -13.65 3.80 -2.85
CA LEU A 395 -13.69 5.04 -3.63
C LEU A 395 -12.67 5.07 -4.77
N GLY A 396 -11.62 4.25 -4.71
CA GLY A 396 -10.55 4.22 -5.72
C GLY A 396 -9.96 5.60 -6.01
N GLU A 397 -9.84 5.93 -7.29
CA GLU A 397 -9.30 7.18 -7.82
C GLU A 397 -9.99 8.43 -7.28
N LEU A 398 -11.30 8.37 -7.02
CA LEU A 398 -12.04 9.48 -6.41
C LEU A 398 -11.55 9.76 -4.99
N GLY A 399 -11.29 8.70 -4.22
CA GLY A 399 -10.73 8.84 -2.88
C GLY A 399 -9.26 9.27 -2.93
N GLU A 400 -8.48 8.83 -3.91
CA GLU A 400 -7.11 9.32 -4.13
C GLU A 400 -7.11 10.82 -4.41
N LEU A 401 -7.96 11.30 -5.32
CA LEU A 401 -8.18 12.73 -5.59
C LEU A 401 -8.52 13.48 -4.30
N ALA A 402 -9.52 13.01 -3.57
CA ALA A 402 -9.98 13.67 -2.35
C ALA A 402 -8.90 13.70 -1.26
N ALA A 403 -8.16 12.61 -1.05
CA ALA A 403 -7.09 12.54 -0.06
C ALA A 403 -5.88 13.41 -0.45
N ASN A 404 -5.45 13.39 -1.71
CA ASN A 404 -4.38 14.27 -2.18
C ASN A 404 -4.74 15.75 -1.99
N CYS A 405 -5.96 16.14 -2.38
CA CYS A 405 -6.43 17.51 -2.20
C CYS A 405 -6.58 17.89 -0.72
N ALA A 406 -7.16 17.01 0.11
CA ALA A 406 -7.29 17.27 1.54
C ALA A 406 -5.92 17.44 2.22
N ILE A 407 -4.93 16.61 1.90
CA ILE A 407 -3.56 16.76 2.42
C ILE A 407 -2.97 18.10 1.97
N ALA A 408 -3.03 18.43 0.69
CA ALA A 408 -2.45 19.67 0.17
C ALA A 408 -3.10 20.92 0.81
N LEU A 409 -4.42 20.93 0.95
CA LEU A 409 -5.15 22.03 1.59
C LEU A 409 -4.84 22.13 3.10
N GLU A 410 -4.70 21.00 3.80
CA GLU A 410 -4.29 20.97 5.21
C GLU A 410 -2.86 21.49 5.41
N VAL A 411 -1.93 21.15 4.51
CA VAL A 411 -0.55 21.69 4.51
C VAL A 411 -0.54 23.19 4.26
N MET A 412 -1.36 23.66 3.33
CA MET A 412 -1.41 25.06 2.95
C MET A 412 -2.09 25.94 4.00
N PHE A 413 -3.23 25.52 4.55
CA PHE A 413 -4.14 26.39 5.30
C PHE A 413 -4.02 26.25 6.83
N SER A 414 -3.60 25.09 7.34
CA SER A 414 -3.65 24.85 8.78
C SER A 414 -2.54 25.61 9.52
N ALA A 415 -2.91 26.73 10.13
CA ALA A 415 -2.02 27.54 10.97
C ALA A 415 -1.39 26.73 12.12
N HIS A 416 -2.15 25.78 12.69
CA HIS A 416 -1.74 24.91 13.79
C HIS A 416 -2.01 23.44 13.44
N TRP A 417 -0.94 22.68 13.19
CA TRP A 417 -1.04 21.25 12.97
C TRP A 417 -1.18 20.50 14.28
N ARG A 418 -2.27 19.75 14.42
CA ARG A 418 -2.36 18.75 15.49
C ARG A 418 -1.48 17.56 15.10
N PRO A 419 -0.64 17.02 16.01
CA PRO A 419 0.11 15.81 15.73
C PRO A 419 -0.81 14.70 15.18
N GLY A 420 -0.43 14.11 14.04
CA GLY A 420 -1.19 13.04 13.40
C GLY A 420 -2.45 13.48 12.64
N CYS A 421 -2.67 14.78 12.38
CA CYS A 421 -3.83 15.22 11.60
C CYS A 421 -3.90 14.62 10.18
N LEU A 422 -2.73 14.35 9.57
CA LEU A 422 -2.64 13.72 8.26
C LEU A 422 -2.71 12.19 8.30
N ASP A 423 -2.53 11.55 9.46
CA ASP A 423 -2.44 10.08 9.57
C ASP A 423 -3.61 9.34 8.90
N PRO A 424 -4.89 9.77 9.04
CA PRO A 424 -6.00 9.10 8.36
C PRO A 424 -5.89 9.19 6.83
N LEU A 425 -5.49 10.36 6.31
CA LEU A 425 -5.36 10.60 4.87
C LEU A 425 -4.17 9.83 4.28
N ILE A 426 -3.03 9.84 4.98
CA ILE A 426 -1.84 9.08 4.61
C ILE A 426 -2.13 7.58 4.65
N THR A 427 -2.84 7.11 5.69
CA THR A 427 -3.26 5.70 5.79
C THR A 427 -4.14 5.31 4.62
N TYR A 428 -5.12 6.15 4.27
CA TYR A 428 -6.00 5.90 3.13
C TYR A 428 -5.18 5.79 1.85
N LEU A 429 -4.33 6.78 1.54
CA LEU A 429 -3.49 6.76 0.35
C LEU A 429 -2.56 5.54 0.29
N ALA A 430 -1.93 5.18 1.39
CA ALA A 430 -1.07 3.99 1.44
C ALA A 430 -1.81 2.68 1.13
N GLN A 431 -3.14 2.65 1.31
CA GLN A 431 -3.98 1.49 1.08
C GLN A 431 -4.70 1.48 -0.28
N THR A 432 -4.76 2.62 -0.98
CA THR A 432 -5.55 2.76 -2.21
C THR A 432 -4.78 3.32 -3.39
N LYS A 433 -3.68 4.04 -3.15
CA LYS A 433 -2.85 4.59 -4.23
C LYS A 433 -2.22 3.43 -5.00
N LYS A 434 -2.31 3.52 -6.33
CA LYS A 434 -1.64 2.57 -7.23
C LYS A 434 -0.12 2.65 -7.01
N GLN A 435 0.53 1.50 -6.86
CA GLN A 435 1.99 1.46 -6.76
C GLN A 435 2.63 2.01 -8.05
N ARG A 436 3.74 2.74 -7.90
CA ARG A 436 4.50 3.31 -9.02
C ARG A 436 5.98 3.08 -8.79
N SER A 437 6.68 2.67 -9.84
CA SER A 437 8.14 2.67 -9.86
C SER A 437 8.63 4.10 -9.92
N THR A 438 9.53 4.48 -9.00
CA THR A 438 10.19 5.78 -9.03
C THR A 438 11.68 5.60 -9.26
N LEU A 439 12.17 6.14 -10.36
CA LEU A 439 13.61 6.32 -10.58
C LEU A 439 14.03 7.57 -9.84
N SER A 440 15.02 7.44 -8.95
CA SER A 440 15.58 8.59 -8.27
C SER A 440 17.02 8.81 -8.73
N LEU A 441 17.24 9.97 -9.33
CA LEU A 441 18.58 10.51 -9.58
C LEU A 441 18.94 11.44 -8.42
N GLY A 442 20.25 11.60 -8.16
CA GLY A 442 20.72 12.63 -7.24
C GLY A 442 20.33 14.03 -7.71
N HIS A 443 20.23 14.98 -6.79
CA HIS A 443 19.91 16.37 -7.08
C HIS A 443 21.13 17.27 -6.85
N PRO A 444 21.23 18.41 -7.57
CA PRO A 444 22.29 19.37 -7.33
C PRO A 444 22.10 20.08 -5.99
N THR A 445 23.23 20.36 -5.34
CA THR A 445 23.35 21.16 -4.12
C THR A 445 24.53 22.11 -4.30
N PRO A 446 24.69 23.13 -3.45
CA PRO A 446 25.85 24.03 -3.49
C PRO A 446 27.22 23.33 -3.27
N PHE A 447 27.21 22.03 -2.93
CA PHE A 447 28.41 21.23 -2.67
C PHE A 447 28.72 20.19 -3.77
N CYS A 448 27.71 19.73 -4.52
CA CYS A 448 27.83 18.66 -5.50
C CYS A 448 26.66 18.64 -6.49
N THR A 449 26.94 18.31 -7.75
CA THR A 449 25.94 18.13 -8.82
C THR A 449 24.99 16.96 -8.58
N PHE A 450 25.47 15.90 -7.89
CA PHE A 450 24.72 14.69 -7.61
C PHE A 450 24.84 14.32 -6.13
N SER A 451 23.97 14.93 -5.32
CA SER A 451 23.89 14.64 -3.89
C SER A 451 22.94 13.48 -3.58
N ASP A 452 23.11 12.89 -2.39
CA ASP A 452 22.20 11.87 -1.88
C ASP A 452 20.85 12.50 -1.50
N LEU A 453 19.75 11.77 -1.70
CA LEU A 453 18.41 12.26 -1.39
C LEU A 453 18.25 12.61 0.11
N PRO A 454 17.43 13.60 0.45
CA PRO A 454 17.11 13.90 1.84
C PRO A 454 16.44 12.69 2.50
N ALA A 455 16.83 12.42 3.75
CA ALA A 455 16.27 11.32 4.55
C ALA A 455 14.78 11.58 4.81
N ARG A 456 13.92 10.69 4.34
CA ARG A 456 12.46 10.83 4.38
C ARG A 456 11.81 9.50 4.69
N THR A 457 10.68 9.53 5.39
CA THR A 457 9.84 8.37 5.63
C THR A 457 8.93 8.12 4.42
N ALA A 458 8.33 6.93 4.33
CA ALA A 458 7.30 6.66 3.32
C ALA A 458 6.05 7.54 3.50
N ALA A 459 5.82 8.10 4.70
CA ALA A 459 4.70 9.02 4.94
C ALA A 459 4.99 10.38 4.31
N ASP A 460 6.24 10.85 4.46
CA ASP A 460 6.72 12.10 3.87
C ASP A 460 6.60 12.08 2.35
N GLU A 461 6.96 10.95 1.72
CA GLU A 461 6.79 10.74 0.27
C GLU A 461 5.31 10.86 -0.16
N LEU A 462 4.38 10.28 0.60
CA LEU A 462 2.95 10.38 0.27
C LEU A 462 2.43 11.81 0.38
N VAL A 463 2.92 12.59 1.35
CA VAL A 463 2.55 14.02 1.49
C VAL A 463 3.15 14.85 0.35
N LEU A 464 4.42 14.63 0.00
CA LEU A 464 5.07 15.29 -1.14
C LEU A 464 4.33 14.97 -2.45
N ASP A 465 4.02 13.71 -2.68
CA ASP A 465 3.27 13.28 -3.87
C ASP A 465 1.86 13.89 -3.93
N ALA A 466 1.18 14.02 -2.78
CA ALA A 466 -0.13 14.65 -2.71
C ALA A 466 -0.08 16.14 -3.09
N ILE A 467 0.93 16.86 -2.59
CA ILE A 467 1.17 18.27 -2.94
C ILE A 467 1.52 18.39 -4.43
N CYS A 468 2.40 17.53 -4.93
CA CYS A 468 2.76 17.48 -6.35
C CYS A 468 1.52 17.25 -7.23
N TYR A 469 0.70 16.26 -6.86
CA TYR A 469 -0.55 15.94 -7.55
C TYR A 469 -1.48 17.16 -7.58
N PHE A 470 -1.72 17.80 -6.44
CA PHE A 470 -2.59 18.97 -6.34
C PHE A 470 -2.09 20.15 -7.19
N ASN A 471 -0.79 20.44 -7.13
CA ASN A 471 -0.18 21.53 -7.90
C ASN A 471 -0.10 21.21 -9.39
N ALA A 472 0.02 19.94 -9.79
CA ALA A 472 -0.02 19.51 -11.18
C ALA A 472 -1.44 19.46 -11.75
N TRP A 473 -2.45 19.18 -10.91
CA TRP A 473 -3.83 18.98 -11.33
C TRP A 473 -4.49 20.26 -11.83
N GLN A 474 -4.78 20.32 -13.13
CA GLN A 474 -5.48 21.44 -13.74
C GLN A 474 -6.98 21.34 -13.42
N TYR A 475 -7.49 22.27 -12.62
CA TYR A 475 -8.91 22.40 -12.34
C TYR A 475 -9.40 23.80 -12.76
N PRO A 476 -10.65 23.94 -13.24
CA PRO A 476 -11.18 25.23 -13.65
C PRO A 476 -11.44 26.16 -12.48
N THR A 477 -11.49 27.44 -12.79
CA THR A 477 -11.76 28.52 -11.84
C THR A 477 -12.97 29.32 -12.28
N VAL A 478 -13.64 29.99 -11.35
CA VAL A 478 -14.67 30.98 -11.70
C VAL A 478 -14.00 32.25 -12.23
N VAL A 479 -14.71 33.04 -13.05
CA VAL A 479 -14.21 34.31 -13.57
C VAL A 479 -13.77 35.22 -12.42
N GLY A 480 -12.57 35.80 -12.52
CA GLY A 480 -11.99 36.68 -11.50
C GLY A 480 -11.34 35.93 -10.32
N VAL A 481 -11.36 34.60 -10.31
CA VAL A 481 -10.66 33.78 -9.30
C VAL A 481 -9.36 33.23 -9.88
N GLU A 482 -8.28 33.41 -9.14
CA GLU A 482 -6.97 32.82 -9.44
C GLU A 482 -6.89 31.38 -8.91
N ARG A 483 -6.06 30.58 -9.56
CA ARG A 483 -5.82 29.19 -9.14
C ARG A 483 -5.02 29.18 -7.84
N ILE A 484 -5.39 28.27 -6.95
CA ILE A 484 -4.72 28.07 -5.67
C ILE A 484 -3.63 27.02 -5.84
N PHE A 485 -2.46 27.29 -5.25
CA PHE A 485 -1.35 26.36 -5.18
C PHE A 485 -1.00 26.09 -3.72
N CYS A 486 -0.70 24.83 -3.40
CA CYS A 486 -0.11 24.49 -2.12
C CYS A 486 1.38 24.83 -2.17
N ASN A 487 1.79 25.93 -1.51
CA ASN A 487 3.19 26.33 -1.38
C ASN A 487 3.67 26.23 0.08
N PRO A 488 4.21 25.06 0.51
CA PRO A 488 4.77 24.91 1.85
C PRO A 488 5.97 25.84 2.13
N LEU A 489 6.59 26.39 1.09
CA LEU A 489 7.75 27.26 1.20
C LEU A 489 7.39 28.74 1.35
N ALA A 490 6.11 29.15 1.20
CA ALA A 490 5.71 30.56 1.18
C ALA A 490 6.18 31.35 2.41
N ARG A 491 6.09 30.77 3.61
CA ARG A 491 6.59 31.41 4.84
C ARG A 491 8.11 31.53 4.84
N PHE A 492 8.80 30.51 4.31
CA PHE A 492 10.24 30.51 4.24
C PHE A 492 10.75 31.51 3.21
N ASP A 493 10.10 31.61 2.05
CA ASP A 493 10.36 32.62 1.04
C ASP A 493 10.20 34.04 1.60
N GLY A 494 9.14 34.33 2.36
CA GLY A 494 9.01 35.60 3.06
C GLY A 494 10.12 35.88 4.08
N THR A 495 10.64 34.83 4.72
CA THR A 495 11.80 34.95 5.62
C THR A 495 13.07 35.26 4.82
N MET A 496 13.26 34.62 3.67
CA MET A 496 14.35 34.93 2.74
C MET A 496 14.24 36.35 2.16
N GLY A 497 13.03 36.87 1.95
CA GLY A 497 12.83 38.27 1.57
C GLY A 497 13.32 39.25 2.64
N THR A 498 13.13 38.90 3.92
CA THR A 498 13.69 39.67 5.04
C THR A 498 15.22 39.60 5.06
N PHE A 499 15.78 38.42 4.84
CA PHE A 499 17.23 38.23 4.68
C PHE A 499 17.79 39.11 3.55
N PHE A 500 17.21 39.06 2.35
CA PHE A 500 17.69 39.84 1.22
C PHE A 500 17.56 41.35 1.44
N SER A 501 16.50 41.79 2.13
CA SER A 501 16.35 43.20 2.51
C SER A 501 17.48 43.67 3.44
N TYR A 502 17.92 42.83 4.39
CA TYR A 502 19.10 43.15 5.21
C TYR A 502 20.41 43.02 4.44
N PHE A 503 20.54 42.01 3.60
CA PHE A 503 21.74 41.78 2.79
C PHE A 503 22.03 42.96 1.86
N ASP A 504 21.00 43.45 1.15
CA ASP A 504 21.12 44.61 0.25
C ASP A 504 21.56 45.86 1.02
N ARG A 505 20.95 46.11 2.19
CA ARG A 505 21.33 47.23 3.07
C ARG A 505 22.75 47.12 3.61
N GLU A 506 23.20 45.92 3.96
CA GLU A 506 24.54 45.69 4.49
C GLU A 506 25.61 45.83 3.40
N ILE A 507 25.34 45.37 2.17
CA ILE A 507 26.21 45.59 1.01
C ILE A 507 26.41 47.09 0.76
N ASP A 508 25.36 47.90 0.87
CA ASP A 508 25.46 49.35 0.68
C ASP A 508 26.31 50.04 1.77
N GLN A 509 26.49 49.39 2.93
CA GLN A 509 27.15 49.96 4.11
C GLN A 509 28.55 49.39 4.38
N HIS A 510 28.89 48.21 3.86
CA HIS A 510 30.10 47.46 4.19
C HIS A 510 30.88 47.01 2.95
N VAL A 511 32.21 46.84 3.08
CA VAL A 511 33.10 46.52 1.95
C VAL A 511 33.14 45.00 1.62
N GLY A 512 32.63 44.12 2.50
CA GLY A 512 32.75 42.66 2.35
C GLY A 512 31.42 41.92 2.26
N ARG A 513 31.21 41.13 1.19
CA ARG A 513 29.98 40.34 0.96
C ARG A 513 29.76 39.26 2.04
N ASP A 514 30.81 38.57 2.48
CA ASP A 514 30.69 37.52 3.51
C ASP A 514 30.22 38.09 4.86
N LEU A 515 30.71 39.27 5.23
CA LEU A 515 30.27 39.97 6.44
C LEU A 515 28.82 40.45 6.32
N ALA A 516 28.42 40.93 5.14
CA ALA A 516 27.04 41.31 4.87
C ALA A 516 26.09 40.10 4.94
N ILE A 517 26.51 38.93 4.44
CA ILE A 517 25.76 37.66 4.57
C ILE A 517 25.60 37.31 6.05
N GLN A 518 26.71 37.28 6.81
CA GLN A 518 26.68 36.92 8.23
C GLN A 518 25.73 37.84 9.02
N ASN A 519 25.86 39.16 8.85
CA ASN A 519 25.00 40.14 9.51
C ASN A 519 23.52 39.98 9.12
N ALA A 520 23.23 39.72 7.85
CA ALA A 520 21.86 39.50 7.38
C ALA A 520 21.27 38.21 7.95
N VAL A 521 22.04 37.12 8.02
CA VAL A 521 21.63 35.86 8.64
C VAL A 521 21.40 36.04 10.14
N ASP A 522 22.29 36.72 10.87
CA ASP A 522 22.14 36.96 12.31
C ASP A 522 20.89 37.78 12.64
N ARG A 523 20.52 38.74 11.79
CA ARG A 523 19.30 39.54 11.95
C ARG A 523 18.02 38.82 11.57
N THR A 524 18.09 37.93 10.58
CA THR A 524 16.90 37.23 10.07
C THR A 524 16.62 35.95 10.84
N PHE A 525 17.68 35.18 11.09
CA PHE A 525 17.64 33.85 11.69
C PHE A 525 18.35 33.89 13.05
N ASN A 526 17.61 34.26 14.10
CA ASN A 526 18.09 34.06 15.46
C ASN A 526 18.26 32.56 15.79
N THR A 527 18.85 32.23 16.93
CA THR A 527 19.14 30.83 17.32
C THR A 527 17.91 29.92 17.26
N THR A 528 16.73 30.41 17.66
CA THR A 528 15.48 29.65 17.58
C THR A 528 15.01 29.46 16.14
N ALA A 529 15.09 30.51 15.32
CA ALA A 529 14.68 30.49 13.92
C ALA A 529 15.58 29.57 13.06
N ARG A 530 16.88 29.46 13.37
CA ARG A 530 17.80 28.51 12.72
C ARG A 530 17.42 27.06 12.96
N ALA A 531 16.88 26.75 14.14
CA ALA A 531 16.41 25.41 14.48
C ALA A 531 14.93 25.18 14.11
N GLN A 532 14.22 26.23 13.68
CA GLN A 532 12.79 26.14 13.41
C GLN A 532 12.53 25.48 12.06
N THR A 533 11.60 24.52 12.05
CA THR A 533 11.23 23.80 10.83
C THR A 533 10.50 24.72 9.84
N VAL A 534 11.01 24.80 8.61
CA VAL A 534 10.45 25.63 7.53
C VAL A 534 9.47 24.85 6.64
N ILE A 535 9.74 23.55 6.41
CA ILE A 535 8.77 22.61 5.85
C ILE A 535 8.21 21.78 7.00
N ARG A 536 7.08 22.22 7.55
CA ARG A 536 6.55 21.76 8.84
C ARG A 536 6.38 20.24 8.94
N PHE A 537 5.90 19.60 7.87
CA PHE A 537 5.60 18.16 7.85
C PHE A 537 6.85 17.28 7.68
N LEU A 538 7.94 17.83 7.17
CA LEU A 538 9.21 17.12 7.00
C LEU A 538 10.20 17.39 8.15
N HIS A 539 9.85 18.30 9.05
CA HIS A 539 10.75 18.79 10.11
C HIS A 539 12.10 19.32 9.60
N VAL A 540 12.11 19.92 8.40
CA VAL A 540 13.31 20.43 7.72
C VAL A 540 13.65 21.82 8.22
N THR A 541 14.91 22.05 8.59
CA THR A 541 15.48 23.35 9.03
C THR A 541 15.74 24.29 7.85
N PRO A 542 15.99 25.60 8.08
CA PRO A 542 16.35 26.53 7.00
C PRO A 542 17.60 26.10 6.23
N TYR A 543 18.62 25.56 6.93
CA TYR A 543 19.84 25.03 6.32
C TYR A 543 19.52 23.90 5.33
N GLU A 544 18.77 22.89 5.78
CA GLU A 544 18.43 21.73 4.96
C GLU A 544 17.54 22.10 3.76
N ALA A 545 16.59 23.03 3.97
CA ALA A 545 15.71 23.50 2.90
C ALA A 545 16.47 24.23 1.78
N LEU A 546 17.45 25.07 2.12
CA LEU A 546 18.27 25.77 1.14
C LEU A 546 19.28 24.84 0.46
N ARG A 547 19.89 23.91 1.20
CA ARG A 547 20.80 22.90 0.64
C ARG A 547 20.09 22.06 -0.42
N ASP A 548 18.90 21.55 -0.09
CA ASP A 548 18.17 20.56 -0.90
C ASP A 548 17.05 21.20 -1.74
N LEU A 549 17.14 22.50 -2.07
CA LEU A 549 16.05 23.22 -2.73
C LEU A 549 15.69 22.62 -4.10
N TRP A 550 16.70 22.18 -4.86
CA TRP A 550 16.54 21.49 -6.15
C TRP A 550 15.80 20.16 -6.04
N PHE A 551 15.86 19.51 -4.88
CA PHE A 551 15.06 18.32 -4.62
C PHE A 551 13.58 18.68 -4.41
N TYR A 552 13.30 19.73 -3.62
CA TYR A 552 11.92 20.11 -3.28
C TYR A 552 11.16 20.75 -4.46
N MET A 553 11.84 21.48 -5.34
CA MET A 553 11.20 22.16 -6.48
C MET A 553 10.33 21.25 -7.36
N PRO A 554 10.87 20.20 -8.02
CA PRO A 554 10.05 19.31 -8.85
C PRO A 554 9.08 18.47 -8.01
N ARG A 555 9.42 18.18 -6.75
CA ARG A 555 8.59 17.36 -5.85
C ARG A 555 7.39 18.09 -5.28
N LEU A 556 7.42 19.42 -5.19
CA LEU A 556 6.28 20.21 -4.73
C LEU A 556 5.46 20.75 -5.90
N PHE A 557 6.09 21.07 -7.04
CA PHE A 557 5.43 21.83 -8.12
C PHE A 557 5.25 21.06 -9.44
N GLY A 558 5.77 19.83 -9.55
CA GLY A 558 5.57 18.94 -10.69
C GLY A 558 6.49 19.22 -11.89
N SER A 559 6.06 18.81 -13.09
CA SER A 559 6.85 18.90 -14.34
C SER A 559 7.19 20.34 -14.76
N ASP A 560 6.27 21.30 -14.56
CA ASP A 560 6.52 22.73 -14.75
C ASP A 560 7.13 23.38 -13.50
N GLY A 561 7.76 22.57 -12.64
CA GLY A 561 8.05 22.90 -11.26
C GLY A 561 8.94 24.12 -11.10
N ILE A 562 9.89 24.32 -12.01
CA ILE A 562 10.79 25.48 -11.99
C ILE A 562 10.00 26.78 -12.21
N VAL A 563 9.20 26.85 -13.28
CA VAL A 563 8.45 28.07 -13.63
C VAL A 563 7.44 28.44 -12.54
N ARG A 564 6.77 27.44 -11.96
CA ARG A 564 5.83 27.68 -10.85
C ARG A 564 6.55 28.06 -9.57
N PHE A 565 7.67 27.40 -9.27
CA PHE A 565 8.47 27.71 -8.10
C PHE A 565 8.96 29.15 -8.12
N THR A 566 9.50 29.63 -9.25
CA THR A 566 10.01 31.00 -9.38
C THR A 566 8.91 32.04 -9.24
N ALA A 567 7.75 31.81 -9.86
CA ALA A 567 6.60 32.70 -9.74
C ALA A 567 6.06 32.80 -8.29
N LEU A 568 6.09 31.70 -7.54
CA LEU A 568 5.53 31.63 -6.18
C LEU A 568 6.55 31.91 -5.08
N ASN A 569 7.85 31.88 -5.36
CA ASN A 569 8.94 32.02 -4.39
C ASN A 569 10.08 32.87 -4.95
N PRO A 570 9.86 34.18 -5.18
CA PRO A 570 10.84 35.05 -5.83
C PRO A 570 12.14 35.21 -5.03
N TYR A 571 12.12 35.09 -3.70
CA TYR A 571 13.33 35.22 -2.89
C TYR A 571 14.13 33.92 -2.84
N LEU A 572 13.47 32.76 -2.83
CA LEU A 572 14.16 31.48 -3.00
C LEU A 572 14.71 31.32 -4.42
N GLU A 573 14.03 31.86 -5.43
CA GLU A 573 14.61 32.00 -6.78
C GLU A 573 15.86 32.87 -6.76
N ARG A 574 15.84 34.00 -6.04
CA ARG A 574 17.01 34.86 -5.91
C ARG A 574 18.19 34.12 -5.27
N TYR A 575 17.93 33.25 -4.29
CA TYR A 575 18.95 32.43 -3.65
C TYR A 575 19.65 31.48 -4.64
N ILE A 576 18.91 30.70 -5.42
CA ILE A 576 19.50 29.72 -6.38
C ILE A 576 20.24 30.36 -7.56
N ARG A 577 20.15 31.69 -7.69
CA ARG A 577 20.88 32.48 -8.70
C ARG A 577 22.16 33.08 -8.15
N LEU A 578 22.43 32.92 -6.86
CA LEU A 578 23.68 33.39 -6.26
C LEU A 578 24.85 32.52 -6.72
N PRO A 579 26.08 33.04 -6.71
CA PRO A 579 27.27 32.20 -6.86
C PRO A 579 27.31 31.10 -5.78
N GLU A 580 27.74 29.89 -6.13
CA GLU A 580 27.86 28.76 -5.17
C GLU A 580 28.70 29.09 -3.93
N SER A 581 29.64 30.04 -4.03
CA SER A 581 30.40 30.53 -2.88
C SER A 581 29.52 31.31 -1.89
N GLU A 582 28.59 32.11 -2.38
CA GLU A 582 27.65 32.89 -1.56
C GLU A 582 26.56 31.97 -0.97
N GLU A 583 26.06 31.02 -1.74
CA GLU A 583 25.15 29.99 -1.23
C GLU A 583 25.78 29.23 -0.06
N ARG A 584 27.03 28.79 -0.21
CA ARG A 584 27.78 28.13 0.88
C ARG A 584 28.06 29.05 2.07
N ALA A 585 28.35 30.33 1.85
CA ALA A 585 28.53 31.29 2.94
C ALA A 585 27.23 31.47 3.75
N ILE A 586 26.08 31.54 3.08
CA ILE A 586 24.75 31.58 3.73
C ILE A 586 24.51 30.29 4.54
N LEU A 587 24.79 29.12 3.94
CA LEU A 587 24.64 27.84 4.62
C LEU A 587 25.56 27.71 5.85
N HIS A 588 26.82 28.12 5.75
CA HIS A 588 27.76 28.14 6.87
C HIS A 588 27.28 29.09 7.99
N ALA A 589 26.77 30.27 7.63
CA ALA A 589 26.23 31.23 8.61
C ALA A 589 24.96 30.69 9.32
N LEU A 590 24.14 29.88 8.64
CA LEU A 590 22.98 29.22 9.23
C LEU A 590 23.37 28.08 10.17
N ASP A 591 24.26 27.19 9.74
CA ASP A 591 24.76 26.06 10.55
C ASP A 591 26.15 25.61 10.08
N ALA A 592 27.19 26.11 10.75
CA ALA A 592 28.58 25.75 10.46
C ALA A 592 28.87 24.25 10.65
N ALA A 593 28.25 23.61 11.65
CA ALA A 593 28.52 22.20 11.96
C ALA A 593 27.93 21.26 10.90
N CYS A 594 26.75 21.58 10.37
CA CYS A 594 26.18 20.85 9.23
C CYS A 594 26.92 21.16 7.93
N HIS A 595 27.30 22.42 7.71
CA HIS A 595 28.12 22.83 6.57
C HIS A 595 29.42 22.04 6.46
N ASP A 596 30.18 21.95 7.55
CA ASP A 596 31.48 21.27 7.54
C ASP A 596 31.35 19.76 7.27
N LYS A 597 30.24 19.14 7.71
CA LYS A 597 29.91 17.76 7.38
C LYS A 597 29.63 17.57 5.89
N ASP A 598 28.85 18.47 5.29
CA ASP A 598 28.52 18.40 3.85
C ASP A 598 29.76 18.67 2.99
N ILE A 599 30.61 19.62 3.39
CA ILE A 599 31.93 19.85 2.79
C ILE A 599 32.79 18.59 2.85
N GLY A 600 32.92 17.96 4.02
CA GLY A 600 33.67 16.70 4.17
C GLY A 600 33.09 15.53 3.37
N ARG A 601 31.76 15.46 3.24
CA ARG A 601 31.05 14.41 2.49
C ARG A 601 31.24 14.49 0.99
N TYR A 602 31.31 15.71 0.44
CA TYR A 602 31.34 15.94 -1.01
C TYR A 602 32.70 16.41 -1.55
N HIS A 603 33.69 16.64 -0.67
CA HIS A 603 35.07 16.86 -1.10
C HIS A 603 35.61 15.66 -1.90
N GLY A 604 35.87 15.88 -3.19
CA GLY A 604 36.41 14.88 -4.12
C GLY A 604 35.42 14.28 -5.11
N ARG A 605 34.14 14.68 -5.10
CA ARG A 605 33.08 14.24 -6.03
C ARG A 605 32.62 15.35 -7.00
N ARG A 606 33.48 16.31 -7.31
CA ARG A 606 33.17 17.42 -8.23
C ARG A 606 33.13 16.97 -9.68
#